data_AF-A0A7V8U3Q9-F1
#
_entry.id   AF-A0A7V8U3Q9-F1
#
_cell.length_a   1.000
_cell.length_b   1.000
_cell.length_c   1.000
_cell.angle_alpha   90.00
_cell.angle_beta   90.00
_cell.angle_gamma   90.00
#
_symmetry.space_group_name_H-M   'P 1'
#
loop_
_entity.id
_entity.type
_entity.pdbx_description
1 polymer ?
#
loop_
_entity_poly.entity_id
_entity_poly.type
_entity_poly.pdbx_seq_one_letter_code
_entity_poly.pdbx_strand_id
1 'polypeptide(L)'
;MGTQPRTAAEREAKIALARNKLVLEQAKAVGLLGTAKNTRLSGRVPSELIEAAKKRAHVTSDTELLELALSRLALEDDFGARLVGRKGRIPTDIDLGI
;
A
#
# COMPACT_ATOMS: atom_id res chain seq x y z
N MET A 1 -16.09 -18.72 -26.39
CA MET A 1 -16.38 -18.60 -24.95
C MET A 1 -15.06 -18.36 -24.22
N GLY A 2 -14.94 -17.22 -23.53
CA GLY A 2 -13.68 -16.61 -23.15
C GLY A 2 -13.03 -17.18 -21.87
N THR A 3 -11.71 -17.34 -21.93
CA THR A 3 -10.84 -17.74 -20.81
C THR A 3 -9.93 -16.58 -20.39
N GLN A 4 -10.51 -15.43 -20.04
CA GLN A 4 -9.76 -14.22 -19.63
C GLN A 4 -9.56 -13.96 -18.11
N PRO A 5 -10.09 -14.73 -17.13
CA PRO A 5 -9.94 -14.34 -15.72
C PRO A 5 -8.54 -14.61 -15.12
N ARG A 6 -7.77 -15.56 -15.66
CA ARG A 6 -6.43 -15.91 -15.12
C ARG A 6 -5.39 -14.81 -15.38
N THR A 7 -5.42 -14.18 -16.55
CA THR A 7 -4.39 -13.21 -16.97
C THR A 7 -4.51 -11.87 -16.25
N ALA A 8 -5.72 -11.43 -15.89
CA ALA A 8 -5.93 -10.18 -15.15
C ALA A 8 -5.47 -10.31 -13.69
N ALA A 9 -5.86 -11.40 -13.00
CA ALA A 9 -5.45 -11.67 -11.62
C ALA A 9 -3.92 -11.85 -11.50
N GLU A 10 -3.29 -12.54 -12.47
CA GLU A 10 -1.84 -12.69 -12.53
C GLU A 10 -1.12 -11.34 -12.72
N ARG A 11 -1.67 -10.45 -13.57
CA ARG A 11 -1.14 -9.10 -13.76
C ARG A 11 -1.27 -8.27 -12.49
N GLU A 12 -2.42 -8.33 -11.82
CA GLU A 12 -2.65 -7.63 -10.56
C GLU A 12 -1.67 -8.08 -9.48
N ALA A 13 -1.48 -9.40 -9.33
CA ALA A 13 -0.50 -9.96 -8.41
C ALA A 13 0.93 -9.51 -8.73
N LYS A 14 1.32 -9.50 -10.02
CA LYS A 14 2.63 -8.98 -10.45
C LYS A 14 2.81 -7.50 -10.10
N ILE A 15 1.79 -6.68 -10.31
CA ILE A 15 1.82 -5.25 -9.97
C ILE A 15 1.94 -5.06 -8.45
N ALA A 16 1.19 -5.83 -7.67
CA ALA A 16 1.24 -5.79 -6.21
C ALA A 16 2.63 -6.16 -5.68
N LEU A 17 3.23 -7.25 -6.19
CA LEU A 17 4.58 -7.67 -5.84
C LEU A 17 5.62 -6.60 -6.22
N ALA A 18 5.52 -6.02 -7.41
CA ALA A 18 6.42 -4.95 -7.85
C ALA A 18 6.33 -3.72 -6.93
N ARG A 19 5.11 -3.32 -6.55
CA ARG A 19 4.89 -2.22 -5.58
C ARG A 19 5.47 -2.53 -4.21
N ASN A 20 5.24 -3.74 -3.69
CA ASN A 20 5.77 -4.11 -2.38
C ASN A 20 7.30 -4.08 -2.39
N LYS A 21 7.92 -4.60 -3.45
CA LYS A 21 9.37 -4.53 -3.62
C LYS A 21 9.86 -3.09 -3.61
N LEU A 22 9.21 -2.19 -4.37
CA LEU A 22 9.58 -0.77 -4.41
C LEU A 22 9.54 -0.13 -3.01
N VAL A 23 8.47 -0.37 -2.27
CA VAL A 23 8.29 0.17 -0.90
C VAL A 23 9.41 -0.33 0.02
N LEU A 24 9.71 -1.63 0.01
CA LEU A 24 10.75 -2.20 0.85
C LEU A 24 12.14 -1.66 0.48
N GLU A 25 12.43 -1.51 -0.82
CA GLU A 25 13.70 -0.93 -1.28
C GLU A 25 13.82 0.55 -0.88
N GLN A 26 12.74 1.33 -0.98
CA GLN A 26 12.72 2.71 -0.49
C GLN A 26 12.95 2.77 1.02
N ALA A 27 12.27 1.93 1.80
CA ALA A 27 12.42 1.88 3.24
C ALA A 27 13.85 1.49 3.67
N LYS A 28 14.52 0.60 2.93
CA LYS A 28 15.95 0.32 3.11
C LYS A 28 16.81 1.55 2.77
N ALA A 29 16.53 2.22 1.65
CA ALA A 29 17.31 3.37 1.19
C ALA A 29 17.27 4.54 2.18
N VAL A 30 16.15 4.73 2.90
CA VAL A 30 16.02 5.75 3.96
C VAL A 30 16.42 5.24 5.36
N GLY A 31 16.94 4.01 5.46
CA GLY A 31 17.45 3.44 6.71
C GLY A 31 16.41 2.90 7.69
N LEU A 32 15.15 2.74 7.28
CA LEU A 32 14.07 2.20 8.12
C LEU A 32 14.12 0.67 8.23
N LEU A 33 14.65 0.00 7.21
CA LEU A 33 14.87 -1.44 7.21
C LEU A 33 16.38 -1.72 7.32
N GLY A 34 16.80 -2.16 8.51
CA GLY A 34 18.17 -2.55 8.81
C GLY A 34 18.41 -4.06 8.75
N THR A 35 19.62 -4.47 9.11
CA THR A 35 20.04 -5.88 9.12
C THR A 35 19.44 -6.70 10.27
N ALA A 36 18.93 -6.04 11.32
CA ALA A 36 18.54 -6.71 12.56
C ALA A 36 17.13 -6.32 13.00
N LYS A 37 16.31 -7.33 13.33
CA LYS A 37 14.93 -7.18 13.80
C LYS A 37 14.92 -7.00 15.33
N ASN A 38 15.27 -5.80 15.78
CA ASN A 38 15.67 -5.55 17.17
C ASN A 38 14.54 -5.15 18.12
N THR A 39 13.30 -5.03 17.62
CA THR A 39 12.17 -4.57 18.42
C THR A 39 11.01 -5.55 18.29
N ARG A 40 10.47 -6.00 19.43
CA ARG A 40 9.29 -6.85 19.48
C ARG A 40 8.04 -5.98 19.47
N LEU A 41 7.19 -6.16 18.46
CA LEU A 41 5.84 -5.58 18.41
C LEU A 41 4.83 -6.69 18.68
N SER A 42 3.93 -6.47 19.64
CA SER A 42 2.86 -7.42 19.99
C SER A 42 1.54 -6.70 20.20
N GLY A 43 0.45 -7.24 19.63
CA GLY A 43 -0.90 -6.73 19.79
C GLY A 43 -1.93 -7.78 19.40
N ARG A 44 -3.17 -7.67 19.93
CA ARG A 44 -4.28 -8.53 19.52
C ARG A 44 -4.94 -7.95 18.28
N VAL A 45 -5.12 -8.78 17.26
CA VAL A 45 -5.69 -8.39 15.96
C VAL A 45 -6.63 -9.51 15.51
N PRO A 46 -7.78 -9.19 14.87
CA PRO A 46 -8.64 -10.22 14.29
C PRO A 46 -7.89 -11.05 13.23
N SER A 47 -8.02 -12.37 13.27
CA SER A 47 -7.37 -13.28 12.32
C SER A 47 -7.84 -13.05 10.88
N GLU A 48 -9.13 -12.75 10.68
CA GLU A 48 -9.70 -12.45 9.37
C GLU A 48 -9.05 -11.21 8.73
N LEU A 49 -8.68 -10.22 9.54
CA LEU A 49 -7.99 -9.02 9.08
C LEU A 49 -6.57 -9.36 8.59
N ILE A 50 -5.85 -10.21 9.34
CA ILE A 50 -4.52 -10.67 8.95
C ILE A 50 -4.57 -11.43 7.64
N GLU A 51 -5.53 -12.35 7.47
CA GLU A 51 -5.65 -13.15 6.25
C GLU A 51 -6.05 -12.32 5.03
N ALA A 52 -6.97 -11.36 5.20
CA ALA A 52 -7.31 -10.42 4.13
C ALA A 52 -6.11 -9.54 3.74
N ALA A 53 -5.34 -9.07 4.74
CA ALA A 53 -4.16 -8.25 4.51
C ALA A 53 -3.04 -9.04 3.80
N LYS A 54 -2.76 -10.28 4.21
CA LYS A 54 -1.82 -11.18 3.54
C LYS A 54 -2.19 -11.42 2.08
N LYS A 55 -3.46 -11.73 1.80
CA LYS A 55 -3.97 -11.93 0.44
C LYS A 55 -3.77 -10.69 -0.42
N ARG A 56 -4.14 -9.50 0.09
CA ARG A 56 -3.98 -8.23 -0.64
C ARG A 56 -2.52 -7.86 -0.85
N ALA A 57 -1.68 -8.13 0.14
CA ALA A 57 -0.25 -7.85 0.06
C ALA A 57 0.52 -8.95 -0.69
N HIS A 58 -0.08 -10.09 -1.02
CA HIS A 58 0.62 -11.26 -1.59
C HIS A 58 1.84 -11.70 -0.76
N VAL A 59 1.72 -11.64 0.56
CA VAL A 59 2.74 -12.08 1.52
C VAL A 59 2.22 -13.27 2.32
N THR A 60 3.13 -14.14 2.75
CA THR A 60 2.77 -15.37 3.49
C THR A 60 3.13 -15.29 4.97
N SER A 61 4.06 -14.41 5.34
CA SER A 61 4.56 -14.25 6.71
C SER A 61 3.97 -13.03 7.41
N ASP A 62 3.59 -13.19 8.67
CA ASP A 62 3.15 -12.09 9.54
C ASP A 62 4.24 -11.02 9.69
N THR A 63 5.51 -11.44 9.75
CA THR A 63 6.63 -10.51 9.86
C THR A 63 6.80 -9.68 8.58
N GLU A 64 6.66 -10.31 7.42
CA GLU A 64 6.74 -9.62 6.13
C GLU A 64 5.56 -8.66 5.94
N LEU A 65 4.37 -9.08 6.36
CA LEU A 65 3.19 -8.22 6.39
C LEU A 65 3.44 -6.99 7.26
N LEU A 66 4.01 -7.18 8.45
CA LEU A 66 4.29 -6.10 9.39
C LEU A 66 5.33 -5.11 8.83
N GLU A 67 6.45 -5.61 8.30
CA GLU A 67 7.50 -4.80 7.71
C GLU A 67 6.98 -3.97 6.54
N LEU A 68 6.20 -4.59 5.65
CA LEU A 68 5.60 -3.91 4.52
C LEU A 68 4.58 -2.85 4.96
N ALA A 69 3.71 -3.18 5.92
CA ALA A 69 2.69 -2.25 6.42
C ALA A 69 3.33 -1.03 7.09
N LEU A 70 4.31 -1.24 7.97
CA LEU A 70 5.04 -0.16 8.64
C LEU A 70 5.87 0.66 7.65
N SER A 71 6.52 0.01 6.68
CA SER A 71 7.25 0.72 5.62
C SER A 71 6.32 1.61 4.79
N ARG A 72 5.13 1.10 4.40
CA ARG A 72 4.13 1.89 3.68
C ARG A 72 3.68 3.11 4.48
N LEU A 73 3.38 2.91 5.77
CA LEU A 73 2.92 3.98 6.64
C LEU A 73 4.01 5.03 6.90
N ALA A 74 5.25 4.60 7.09
CA ALA A 74 6.38 5.51 7.34
C ALA A 74 6.83 6.28 6.08
N LEU A 75 6.61 5.71 4.89
CA LEU A 75 6.91 6.34 3.60
C LEU A 75 5.72 7.08 2.99
N GLU A 76 4.56 7.07 3.64
CA GLU A 76 3.36 7.73 3.12
C GLU A 76 3.66 9.21 2.94
N ASP A 77 3.62 9.69 1.68
CA ASP A 77 3.78 11.10 1.36
C ASP A 77 2.48 11.86 1.68
N ASP A 78 2.58 13.15 1.94
CA ASP A 78 1.46 14.07 2.19
C ASP A 78 0.53 14.24 0.97
N PHE A 79 0.68 13.42 -0.07
CA PHE A 79 -0.05 13.52 -1.33
C PHE A 79 -1.57 13.58 -1.10
N GLY A 80 -2.13 12.77 -0.19
CA GLY A 80 -3.57 12.78 0.10
C GLY A 80 -4.04 14.14 0.64
N ALA A 81 -3.35 14.64 1.67
CA ALA A 81 -3.62 15.95 2.25
C ALA A 81 -3.42 17.09 1.23
N ARG A 82 -2.34 17.02 0.44
CA ARG A 82 -2.03 18.00 -0.61
C ARG A 82 -3.04 17.96 -1.76
N LEU A 83 -3.52 16.79 -2.16
CA LEU A 83 -4.54 16.63 -3.20
C LEU A 83 -5.88 17.20 -2.75
N VAL A 84 -6.30 16.93 -1.52
CA VAL A 84 -7.52 17.52 -0.93
C VAL A 84 -7.37 19.03 -0.79
N GLY A 85 -6.20 19.52 -0.35
CA GLY A 85 -5.90 20.96 -0.27
C GLY A 85 -5.89 21.64 -1.65
N ARG A 86 -5.55 20.90 -2.71
CA ARG A 86 -5.62 21.34 -4.11
C ARG A 86 -6.99 21.11 -4.75
N LYS A 87 -8.01 20.65 -4.03
CA LYS A 87 -9.37 20.51 -4.56
C LYS A 87 -9.83 21.89 -5.05
N GLY A 88 -9.77 22.08 -6.37
CA GLY A 88 -10.22 23.30 -7.02
C GLY A 88 -11.66 23.55 -6.64
N ARG A 89 -11.91 24.63 -5.92
CA ARG A 89 -13.26 25.16 -5.76
C ARG A 89 -13.50 26.01 -6.99
N ILE A 90 -14.43 25.58 -7.84
CA ILE A 90 -14.98 26.45 -8.86
C ILE A 90 -15.83 27.48 -8.09
N PRO A 91 -15.53 28.79 -8.20
CA PRO A 91 -16.39 29.82 -7.65
C PRO A 91 -17.83 29.62 -8.12
N THR A 92 -18.81 29.74 -7.22
CA THR A 92 -20.23 29.49 -7.51
C THR A 92 -20.82 30.45 -8.55
N ASP A 93 -20.10 31.52 -8.86
CA ASP A 93 -20.39 32.54 -9.87
C ASP A 93 -19.78 32.24 -11.25
N ILE A 94 -19.01 31.15 -11.41
CA ILE A 94 -18.58 30.69 -12.73
C ILE A 94 -19.77 30.05 -13.45
N ASP A 95 -20.18 30.70 -14.53
CA ASP A 95 -21.10 30.13 -15.52
C ASP A 95 -20.36 29.03 -16.32
N LEU A 96 -20.79 27.79 -16.14
CA LEU A 96 -20.20 26.62 -16.81
C LEU A 96 -20.79 26.36 -18.20
N GLY A 97 -21.65 27.24 -18.71
CA GLY A 97 -22.07 27.23 -20.12
C GLY A 97 -22.64 25.90 -20.61
N ILE A 98 -23.45 25.24 -19.77
CA ILE A 98 -24.31 24.11 -20.17
C ILE A 98 -25.70 24.60 -20.54
#